data_AF-A0A1H9RAB2-F1
#
_entry.id   AF-A0A1H9RAB2-F1
#
_cell.length_a   1.000
_cell.length_b   1.000
_cell.length_c   1.000
_cell.angle_alpha   90.00
_cell.angle_beta   90.00
_cell.angle_gamma   90.00
#
_symmetry.space_group_name_H-M   'P 1'
#
loop_
_entity.id
_entity.type
_entity.pdbx_description
1 polymer ?
#
loop_
_entity_poly.entity_id
_entity_poly.type
_entity_poly.pdbx_seq_one_letter_code
_entity_poly.pdbx_strand_id
1 'polypeptide(L)' 'MMKQIRIICSVVVLIGSLSCTSTVYAQSLTMHLEPHLSDIQTRADVIEKKYRVYDGHYQYRHWNVTQGCWVEDHWINIT' A
#
# COMPACT_ATOMS: atom_id res chain seq x y z
N MET A 1 60.12 -37.03 -22.48
CA MET A 1 59.12 -37.25 -21.42
C MET A 1 58.71 -35.97 -20.65
N MET A 2 59.61 -35.03 -20.35
CA MET A 2 59.29 -33.85 -19.51
C MET A 2 58.45 -32.73 -20.16
N LYS A 3 58.43 -32.62 -21.50
CA LYS A 3 57.63 -31.61 -22.23
C LYS A 3 56.13 -31.94 -22.25
N GLN A 4 55.78 -33.22 -22.43
CA GLN A 4 54.39 -33.69 -22.47
C GLN A 4 53.71 -33.53 -21.11
N ILE A 5 54.45 -33.79 -20.02
CA ILE A 5 53.97 -33.62 -18.64
C ILE A 5 53.64 -32.15 -18.33
N ARG A 6 54.45 -31.19 -18.82
CA ARG A 6 54.19 -29.75 -18.63
C ARG A 6 52.95 -29.25 -19.38
N ILE A 7 52.71 -29.77 -20.59
CA ILE A 7 51.54 -29.40 -21.41
C ILE A 7 50.23 -29.91 -20.79
N ILE A 8 50.26 -31.13 -20.24
CA ILE A 8 49.10 -31.72 -19.56
C ILE A 8 48.74 -30.92 -18.31
N CYS A 9 49.73 -30.52 -17.50
CA CYS A 9 49.49 -29.70 -16.31
C CYS A 9 48.91 -28.31 -16.62
N SER A 10 49.31 -27.67 -17.74
CA SER A 10 48.76 -26.35 -18.11
C SER A 10 47.33 -26.42 -18.65
N VAL A 11 46.94 -27.52 -19.30
CA VAL A 11 45.58 -27.70 -19.83
C VAL A 11 44.58 -27.99 -18.69
N VAL A 12 44.98 -28.73 -17.66
CA VAL A 12 44.11 -29.05 -16.51
C VAL A 12 43.78 -27.82 -15.66
N VAL A 13 44.70 -26.84 -15.57
CA VAL A 13 44.48 -25.60 -14.81
C VAL A 13 43.51 -24.64 -15.53
N LEU A 14 43.44 -24.67 -16.86
CA LEU A 14 42.60 -23.75 -17.64
C LEU A 14 41.11 -24.16 -17.72
N ILE A 15 40.78 -25.44 -17.48
CA ILE A 15 39.41 -25.96 -17.59
C ILE A 15 38.60 -25.74 -16.30
N GLY A 16 39.28 -25.48 -15.17
CA GLY A 16 38.66 -25.35 -13.84
C GLY A 16 37.93 -24.03 -13.56
N SER A 17 37.93 -23.07 -14.48
CA SER A 17 37.34 -21.73 -14.27
C SER A 17 35.98 -21.52 -14.94
N LEU A 18 35.40 -22.54 -15.57
CA LEU A 18 34.18 -22.43 -16.38
C LEU A 18 32.96 -23.13 -15.77
N SER A 19 32.69 -22.90 -14.49
CA SER A 19 31.45 -23.34 -13.80
C SER A 19 31.30 -22.45 -12.57
N CYS A 20 30.23 -21.72 -12.27
CA CYS A 20 28.81 -21.88 -12.57
C CYS A 20 28.19 -20.48 -12.67
N THR A 21 27.61 -20.11 -13.80
CA THR A 21 26.67 -18.99 -13.84
C THR A 21 25.27 -19.54 -13.70
N SER A 22 24.73 -19.50 -12.48
CA SER A 22 23.31 -19.83 -12.26
C SER A 22 22.46 -18.72 -12.87
N THR A 23 21.67 -19.05 -13.88
CA THR A 23 20.62 -18.14 -14.36
C THR A 23 19.45 -18.21 -13.40
N VAL A 24 19.05 -17.08 -12.84
CA VAL A 24 17.87 -16.96 -11.97
C VAL A 24 16.80 -16.21 -12.74
N TYR A 25 15.61 -16.80 -12.84
CA TYR A 25 14.44 -16.13 -13.40
C TYR A 25 13.59 -15.58 -12.26
N ALA A 26 13.20 -14.31 -12.36
CA ALA A 26 12.19 -13.73 -11.47
C ALA A 26 10.81 -14.19 -11.93
N GLN A 27 10.12 -14.97 -11.10
CA GLN A 27 8.72 -15.33 -11.36
C GLN A 27 7.83 -14.19 -10.86
N SER A 28 7.06 -13.58 -11.77
CA SER A 28 6.01 -12.65 -11.38
C SER A 28 4.86 -13.43 -10.74
N LEU A 29 4.65 -13.22 -9.43
CA LEU A 29 3.43 -13.66 -8.77
C LEU A 29 2.27 -12.82 -9.30
N THR A 30 1.46 -13.41 -10.17
CA THR A 30 0.13 -12.87 -10.46
C THR A 30 -0.68 -13.06 -9.18
N MET A 31 -0.84 -11.99 -8.39
CA MET A 31 -1.81 -11.97 -7.32
C MET A 31 -3.18 -12.19 -7.96
N HIS A 32 -3.70 -13.42 -7.87
CA HIS A 32 -5.09 -13.69 -8.12
C HIS A 32 -5.85 -13.01 -6.98
N LEU A 33 -6.22 -11.75 -7.20
CA LEU A 33 -7.13 -11.04 -6.34
C LEU A 33 -8.48 -11.73 -6.54
N GLU A 34 -8.74 -12.79 -5.78
CA GLU A 34 -10.13 -13.19 -5.59
C GLU A 34 -10.83 -11.95 -5.04
N PRO A 35 -11.90 -11.47 -5.67
CA PRO A 35 -12.73 -10.45 -5.08
C PRO A 35 -13.41 -11.14 -3.90
N HIS A 36 -12.73 -11.19 -2.76
CA HIS A 36 -13.38 -11.36 -1.49
C HIS A 36 -14.21 -10.09 -1.33
N LEU A 37 -15.42 -10.13 -1.90
CA LEU A 37 -16.50 -9.21 -1.63
C LEU A 37 -16.88 -9.44 -0.16
N SER A 38 -15.97 -9.06 0.75
CA SER A 38 -16.39 -8.63 2.07
C SER A 38 -17.42 -7.57 1.76
N ASP A 39 -18.68 -7.80 2.10
CA ASP A 39 -19.70 -6.76 2.05
C ASP A 39 -19.13 -5.56 2.81
N ILE A 40 -18.58 -4.58 2.08
CA ILE A 40 -18.16 -3.32 2.65
C ILE A 40 -19.47 -2.63 2.95
N GLN A 41 -20.02 -2.93 4.13
CA GLN A 41 -21.22 -2.29 4.60
C GLN A 41 -20.86 -0.83 4.84
N THR A 42 -21.22 0.03 3.89
CA THR A 42 -21.12 1.48 4.02
C THR A 42 -21.96 1.88 5.22
N ARG A 43 -21.31 2.16 6.35
CA ARG A 43 -21.98 2.76 7.50
C ARG A 43 -22.18 4.23 7.17
N ALA A 44 -23.44 4.67 7.14
CA ALA A 44 -23.75 6.08 6.99
C ALA A 44 -23.20 6.86 8.19
N ASP A 45 -22.67 8.04 7.94
CA ASP A 45 -22.23 8.94 9.00
C ASP A 45 -23.44 9.43 9.81
N VAL A 46 -23.25 9.55 11.13
CA VAL A 46 -24.26 10.09 12.02
C VAL A 46 -24.07 11.60 12.10
N ILE A 47 -25.01 12.34 11.53
CA ILE A 47 -25.01 13.80 11.54
C ILE A 47 -26.04 14.32 12.54
N GLU A 48 -25.60 15.13 13.50
CA GLU A 48 -26.46 15.78 14.50
C GLU A 48 -26.54 17.28 14.28
N LYS A 49 -27.66 17.91 14.67
CA LYS A 49 -27.76 19.37 14.78
C LYS A 49 -27.37 19.83 16.17
N LYS A 50 -26.39 20.73 16.25
CA LYS A 50 -26.07 21.48 17.47
C LYS A 50 -26.67 22.87 17.36
N TYR A 51 -27.18 23.38 18.47
CA TYR A 51 -27.86 24.67 18.53
C TYR A 51 -27.09 25.63 19.45
N ARG A 52 -27.17 26.92 19.15
CA ARG A 52 -26.71 27.99 20.04
C ARG A 52 -27.53 29.25 19.85
N VAL A 53 -27.41 30.16 20.82
CA VAL A 53 -27.80 31.56 20.67
C VAL A 53 -26.53 32.38 20.62
N TYR A 54 -26.36 33.17 19.56
CA TYR A 54 -25.22 34.07 19.40
C TYR A 54 -25.72 35.39 18.83
N ASP A 55 -25.38 36.50 19.49
CA ASP A 55 -25.82 37.86 19.13
C ASP A 55 -27.34 37.99 18.95
N GLY A 56 -28.12 37.35 19.83
CA GLY A 56 -29.59 37.35 19.76
C GLY A 56 -30.17 36.46 18.65
N HIS A 57 -29.35 35.85 17.80
CA HIS A 57 -29.79 34.95 16.75
C HIS A 57 -29.72 33.49 17.20
N TYR A 58 -30.79 32.74 16.92
CA TYR A 58 -30.78 31.29 17.02
C TYR A 58 -30.02 30.71 15.83
N GLN A 59 -29.06 29.84 16.10
CA GLN A 59 -28.20 29.26 15.09
C GLN A 59 -28.10 27.75 15.28
N TYR A 60 -27.88 27.03 14.17
CA TYR A 60 -27.51 25.63 14.20
C TYR A 60 -26.30 25.34 13.32
N ARG A 61 -25.66 24.20 13.58
CA ARG A 61 -24.56 23.67 12.75
C ARG A 61 -24.57 22.15 12.84
N HIS A 62 -24.19 21.47 11.77
CA HIS A 62 -24.15 20.02 11.76
C HIS A 62 -22.81 19.51 12.29
N TRP A 63 -22.88 18.57 13.22
CA TRP A 63 -21.74 17.85 13.78
C TRP A 63 -21.74 16.41 13.25
N ASN A 64 -20.68 16.02 12.56
CA ASN A 64 -20.45 14.63 12.18
C ASN A 64 -19.90 13.89 13.40
N VAL A 65 -20.75 13.09 14.04
CA VAL A 65 -20.36 12.30 15.22
C VAL A 65 -19.36 11.21 14.84
N THR A 66 -19.53 10.60 13.66
CA THR A 66 -18.65 9.52 13.17
C THR A 66 -17.22 10.01 12.95
N GLN A 67 -17.07 11.21 12.39
CA GLN A 67 -15.75 11.79 12.07
C GLN A 67 -15.22 12.74 13.15
N GLY A 68 -16.06 13.18 14.10
CA GLY A 68 -15.67 14.11 15.15
C GLY A 68 -15.35 15.51 14.61
N CYS A 69 -16.10 15.99 13.61
CA CYS A 69 -15.85 17.28 12.97
C CYS A 69 -17.15 18.03 12.63
N TRP A 70 -17.03 19.34 12.43
CA TRP A 70 -18.13 20.15 11.90
C TRP A 70 -18.28 19.91 10.39
N VAL A 71 -19.52 19.76 9.93
CA VAL A 71 -19.81 19.53 8.51
C VAL A 71 -19.65 20.82 7.71
N GLU A 72 -20.22 21.93 8.20
CA GLU A 72 -20.04 23.26 7.62
C GLU A 72 -18.93 24.03 8.33
N ASP A 73 -18.33 25.04 7.70
CA ASP A 73 -17.33 25.94 8.30
C ASP A 73 -17.93 26.98 9.26
N HIS A 74 -19.19 27.37 9.05
CA HIS A 74 -19.86 28.45 9.77
C HIS A 74 -21.21 27.99 10.33
N TRP A 75 -21.73 28.73 11.32
CA TRP A 75 -23.06 28.50 11.87
C TRP A 75 -24.14 29.05 10.94
N ILE A 76 -25.27 28.35 10.86
CA ILE A 76 -26.41 28.72 10.03
C ILE A 76 -27.45 29.40 10.93
N ASN A 77 -27.86 30.62 10.58
CA ASN A 77 -28.95 31.31 11.26
C ASN A 77 -30.27 30.57 10.99
N ILE A 78 -30.98 30.22 12.06
CA ILE A 78 -32.38 29.81 12.02
C ILE A 78 -33.14 31.12 11.86
N THR A 79 -33.44 31.46 10.62
CA THR A 79 -34.17 32.69 10.28
C THR A 79 -35.59 32.63 10.80
#